data_AF-A0A382WEC2-F1
#
_entry.id   AF-A0A382WEC2-F1
#
_cell.length_a   1.000
_cell.length_b   1.000
_cell.length_c   1.000
_cell.angle_alpha   90.00
_cell.angle_beta   90.00
_cell.angle_gamma   90.00
#
_symmetry.space_group_name_H-M   'P 1'
#
loop_
_entity.id
_entity.type
_entity.pdbx_description
1 polymer ?
#
loop_
_entity_poly.entity_id
_entity_poly.type
_entity_poly.pdbx_seq_one_letter_code
_entity_poly.pdbx_strand_id
1 'polypeptide(L)'
;ILAGCTLILLFTSPIILDTVRKMMQFSFTEFFLKEDLTIPFLNKVLSDNLTSLFPAFVPLAMSLIALALLASILQVGMHFTLKSLAPKFNKISPLTGLKRLFSTQSLADFLKSLFKMVIIGFIGVYIYLSKLNEINGLSVSSPEQIMIYNFTALAEIAGMIVLALLTIAVFDYIYQRWHHEQQLKMTKQEVKDENKQTEGDPLLKQRIRQIQREMSNARMMQEVPKADALIVNPTHFSVAIQYDRELMDAPTVIAKGADFLAFRMRTVARENDVPILE
;
A
#
# COMPACT_ATOMS: atom_id res chain seq x y z
N ILE A 1 -2.56 -16.83 -8.82
CA ILE A 1 -1.84 -17.95 -8.16
C ILE A 1 -2.44 -19.30 -8.58
N LEU A 2 -3.69 -19.63 -8.21
CA LEU A 2 -4.31 -20.92 -8.59
C LEU A 2 -4.20 -21.26 -10.08
N ALA A 3 -4.51 -20.31 -10.97
CA ALA A 3 -4.36 -20.47 -12.42
C ALA A 3 -2.92 -20.80 -12.87
N GLY A 4 -1.93 -20.18 -12.23
CA GLY A 4 -0.53 -20.46 -12.50
C GLY A 4 -0.13 -21.84 -11.98
N CYS A 5 -0.60 -22.23 -10.78
CA CYS A 5 -0.34 -23.55 -10.23
C CYS A 5 -0.93 -24.66 -11.12
N THR A 6 -2.14 -24.50 -11.63
CA THR A 6 -2.75 -25.46 -12.56
C THR A 6 -1.97 -25.55 -13.87
N LEU A 7 -1.56 -24.42 -14.46
CA LEU A 7 -0.74 -24.43 -15.67
C LEU A 7 0.62 -25.11 -15.43
N ILE A 8 1.30 -24.77 -14.35
CA ILE A 8 2.57 -25.38 -13.96
C ILE A 8 2.43 -26.89 -13.78
N LEU A 9 1.36 -27.35 -13.12
CA LEU A 9 1.09 -28.77 -12.95
C LEU A 9 0.81 -29.46 -14.31
N LEU A 10 0.08 -28.81 -15.21
CA LEU A 10 -0.17 -29.36 -16.55
C LEU A 10 1.11 -29.52 -17.36
N PHE A 11 2.02 -28.53 -17.31
CA PHE A 11 3.31 -28.60 -18.00
C PHE A 11 4.31 -29.56 -17.34
N THR A 12 4.30 -29.68 -16.02
CA THR A 12 5.28 -30.50 -15.28
C THR A 12 4.83 -31.94 -15.08
N SER A 13 3.51 -32.22 -15.14
CA SER A 13 2.97 -33.57 -14.92
C SER A 13 3.50 -34.63 -15.89
N PRO A 14 3.74 -34.38 -17.21
CA PRO A 14 4.26 -35.41 -18.10
C PRO A 14 5.67 -35.85 -17.71
N ILE A 15 6.50 -34.91 -17.25
CA ILE A 15 7.87 -35.19 -16.79
C ILE A 15 7.81 -36.07 -15.54
N ILE A 16 7.00 -35.70 -14.55
CA ILE A 16 6.85 -36.46 -13.31
C ILE A 16 6.30 -37.86 -13.60
N LEU A 17 5.27 -37.98 -14.45
CA LEU A 17 4.66 -39.26 -14.81
C LEU A 17 5.62 -40.18 -15.55
N ASP A 18 6.41 -39.65 -16.48
CA ASP A 18 7.41 -40.44 -17.20
C ASP A 18 8.55 -40.89 -16.27
N THR A 19 9.02 -40.02 -15.37
CA THR A 19 10.00 -40.39 -14.34
C THR A 19 9.46 -41.49 -13.42
N VAL A 20 8.23 -41.34 -12.93
CA VAL A 20 7.59 -42.34 -12.05
C VAL A 20 7.35 -43.66 -12.80
N ARG A 21 6.96 -43.62 -14.08
CA ARG A 21 6.81 -44.80 -14.95
C ARG A 21 8.15 -45.53 -15.09
N LYS A 22 9.22 -44.82 -15.45
CA LYS A 22 10.58 -45.38 -15.57
C LYS A 22 11.07 -45.95 -14.25
N MET A 23 10.81 -45.26 -13.13
CA MET A 23 11.13 -45.70 -11.78
C MET A 23 10.45 -47.02 -11.43
N MET A 24 9.14 -47.13 -11.71
CA MET A 24 8.39 -48.37 -11.51
C MET A 24 8.90 -49.49 -12.41
N GLN A 25 9.11 -49.24 -13.70
CA GLN A 25 9.65 -50.24 -14.63
C GLN A 25 11.02 -50.74 -14.20
N PHE A 26 11.93 -49.83 -13.83
CA PHE A 26 13.26 -50.17 -13.32
C PHE A 26 13.17 -51.01 -12.05
N SER A 27 12.39 -50.56 -11.07
CA SER A 27 12.21 -51.29 -9.81
C SER A 27 11.64 -52.68 -10.07
N PHE A 28 10.52 -52.80 -10.77
CA PHE A 28 9.91 -54.12 -11.01
C PHE A 28 10.79 -55.06 -11.85
N THR A 29 11.59 -54.54 -12.79
CA THR A 29 12.48 -55.37 -13.61
C THR A 29 13.70 -55.84 -12.81
N GLU A 30 14.35 -54.94 -12.06
CA GLU A 30 15.52 -55.27 -11.24
C GLU A 30 15.17 -56.17 -10.04
N PHE A 31 14.00 -55.95 -9.42
CA PHE A 31 13.51 -56.80 -8.33
C PHE A 31 13.09 -58.20 -8.81
N PHE A 32 12.61 -58.34 -10.05
CA PHE A 32 12.19 -59.63 -10.59
C PHE A 32 13.36 -60.47 -11.13
N LEU A 33 14.44 -59.83 -11.58
CA LEU A 33 15.61 -60.50 -12.16
C LEU A 33 16.66 -60.96 -11.14
N LYS A 34 16.58 -60.53 -9.87
CA LYS A 34 17.52 -60.93 -8.82
C LYS A 34 16.85 -61.77 -7.75
N GLU A 35 17.34 -63.00 -7.57
CA GLU A 35 16.89 -63.93 -6.53
C GLU A 35 17.30 -63.51 -5.11
N ASP A 36 18.42 -62.79 -4.93
CA ASP A 36 18.93 -62.40 -3.61
C ASP A 36 18.75 -60.90 -3.32
N LEU A 37 17.87 -60.60 -2.37
CA LEU A 37 17.65 -59.25 -1.84
C LEU A 37 18.70 -58.88 -0.78
N THR A 38 19.91 -58.52 -1.23
CA THR A 38 20.97 -58.06 -0.32
C THR A 38 20.79 -56.57 0.08
N ILE A 39 21.16 -56.20 1.32
CA ILE A 39 21.10 -54.82 1.83
C ILE A 39 21.79 -53.78 0.92
N PRO A 40 22.98 -54.03 0.35
CA PRO A 40 23.63 -53.08 -0.55
C PRO A 40 22.85 -52.81 -1.84
N PHE A 41 22.12 -53.82 -2.34
CA PHE A 41 21.28 -53.67 -3.53
C PHE A 41 20.05 -52.81 -3.23
N LEU A 42 19.38 -53.02 -2.09
CA LEU A 42 18.27 -52.18 -1.65
C LEU A 42 18.68 -50.72 -1.49
N ASN A 43 19.85 -50.46 -0.91
CA ASN A 43 20.39 -49.10 -0.79
C ASN A 43 20.66 -48.45 -2.15
N LYS A 44 21.19 -49.22 -3.12
CA LYS A 44 21.41 -48.74 -4.48
C LYS A 44 20.10 -48.40 -5.20
N VAL A 45 19.09 -49.28 -5.12
CA VAL A 45 17.78 -49.02 -5.74
C VAL A 45 17.11 -47.80 -5.09
N LEU A 46 17.21 -47.65 -3.76
CA LEU A 46 16.75 -46.44 -3.08
C LEU A 46 17.49 -45.17 -3.54
N SER A 47 18.82 -45.21 -3.66
CA SER A 47 19.59 -44.04 -4.12
C SER A 47 19.28 -43.67 -5.57
N ASP A 48 19.12 -44.66 -6.46
CA ASP A 48 18.82 -44.45 -7.87
C ASP A 48 17.40 -43.90 -8.05
N ASN A 49 16.44 -44.37 -7.25
CA ASN A 49 15.07 -43.83 -7.25
C ASN A 49 15.01 -42.39 -6.72
N LEU A 50 15.73 -42.08 -5.62
CA LEU A 50 15.79 -40.72 -5.07
C LEU A 50 16.47 -39.73 -6.02
N THR A 51 17.58 -40.13 -6.62
CA THR A 51 18.31 -39.29 -7.59
C THR A 51 17.55 -39.08 -8.89
N SER A 52 16.66 -40.01 -9.26
CA SER A 52 15.78 -39.86 -10.43
C SER A 52 14.56 -38.98 -10.15
N LEU A 53 13.96 -39.09 -8.96
CA LEU A 53 12.78 -38.29 -8.57
C LEU A 53 13.13 -36.83 -8.30
N PHE A 54 14.22 -36.56 -7.56
CA PHE A 54 14.58 -35.22 -7.14
C PHE A 54 14.61 -34.19 -8.31
N PRO A 55 15.35 -34.41 -9.42
CA PRO A 55 15.41 -33.47 -10.53
C PRO A 55 14.07 -33.33 -11.27
N ALA A 56 13.16 -34.31 -11.19
CA ALA A 56 11.82 -34.20 -11.80
C ALA A 56 10.91 -33.21 -11.03
N PHE A 57 11.08 -33.11 -9.71
CA PHE A 57 10.31 -32.17 -8.88
C PHE A 57 10.93 -30.78 -8.77
N VAL A 58 12.23 -30.61 -9.07
CA VAL A 58 12.91 -29.31 -9.02
C VAL A 58 12.23 -28.25 -9.92
N PRO A 59 11.91 -28.52 -11.20
CA PRO A 59 11.20 -27.56 -12.06
C PRO A 59 9.83 -27.15 -11.50
N LEU A 60 9.10 -28.10 -10.90
CA LEU A 60 7.82 -27.84 -10.25
C LEU A 60 7.99 -26.88 -9.06
N ALA A 61 8.93 -27.18 -8.16
CA ALA A 61 9.17 -26.35 -6.99
C ALA A 61 9.64 -24.95 -7.37
N MET A 62 10.59 -24.84 -8.30
CA MET A 62 11.14 -23.56 -8.74
C MET A 62 10.09 -22.68 -9.44
N SER A 63 9.25 -23.28 -10.29
CA SER A 63 8.17 -22.53 -10.96
C SER A 63 7.09 -22.08 -9.98
N LEU A 64 6.74 -22.87 -8.97
CA LEU A 64 5.81 -22.46 -7.91
C LEU A 64 6.38 -21.32 -7.05
N ILE A 65 7.66 -21.38 -6.69
CA ILE A 65 8.33 -20.28 -5.97
C ILE A 65 8.34 -19.02 -6.82
N ALA A 66 8.73 -19.11 -8.09
CA ALA A 66 8.73 -17.98 -9.01
C ALA A 66 7.33 -17.39 -9.17
N LEU A 67 6.30 -18.22 -9.31
CA LEU A 67 4.91 -17.78 -9.40
C LEU A 67 4.46 -17.04 -8.12
N ALA A 68 4.80 -17.56 -6.94
CA ALA A 68 4.45 -16.93 -5.67
C ALA A 68 5.11 -15.56 -5.52
N LEU A 69 6.40 -15.46 -5.87
CA LEU A 69 7.14 -14.20 -5.86
C LEU A 69 6.55 -13.19 -6.86
N LEU A 70 6.35 -13.60 -8.12
CA LEU A 70 5.79 -12.75 -9.16
C LEU A 70 4.38 -12.26 -8.80
N ALA A 71 3.52 -13.14 -8.29
CA ALA A 71 2.17 -12.76 -7.87
C ALA A 71 2.18 -11.74 -6.73
N SER A 72 3.06 -11.91 -5.74
CA SER A 72 3.22 -10.97 -4.63
C SER A 72 3.70 -9.59 -5.12
N ILE A 73 4.73 -9.58 -5.96
CA ILE A 73 5.31 -8.34 -6.53
C ILE A 73 4.29 -7.61 -7.41
N LEU A 74 3.53 -8.32 -8.25
CA LEU A 74 2.50 -7.72 -9.11
C LEU A 74 1.32 -7.15 -8.31
N GLN A 75 0.93 -7.78 -7.20
CA GLN A 75 -0.22 -7.35 -6.42
C GLN A 75 0.07 -6.17 -5.49
N VAL A 76 1.23 -6.19 -4.81
CA VAL A 76 1.55 -5.23 -3.74
C VAL A 76 2.68 -4.29 -4.12
N GLY A 77 3.48 -4.61 -5.15
CA GLY A 77 4.72 -3.91 -5.46
C GLY A 77 5.90 -4.37 -4.61
N MET A 78 7.12 -3.91 -4.95
CA MET A 78 8.30 -4.18 -4.14
C MET A 78 8.37 -3.21 -2.96
N HIS A 79 8.02 -3.68 -1.76
CA HIS A 79 8.13 -2.92 -0.51
C HIS A 79 9.01 -3.65 0.49
N PHE A 80 10.26 -3.19 0.64
CA PHE A 80 11.19 -3.71 1.64
C PHE A 80 11.09 -2.89 2.93
N THR A 81 10.64 -3.50 4.02
CA THR A 81 10.57 -2.83 5.34
C THR A 81 11.00 -3.74 6.48
N LEU A 82 12.11 -3.36 7.13
CA LEU A 82 12.61 -4.03 8.34
C LEU A 82 11.76 -3.69 9.58
N LYS A 83 11.00 -2.59 9.54
CA LYS A 83 10.10 -2.17 10.65
C LYS A 83 8.93 -3.13 10.87
N SER A 84 8.57 -3.96 9.88
CA SER A 84 7.50 -4.95 10.02
C SER A 84 7.94 -6.22 10.76
N LEU A 85 9.25 -6.50 10.86
CA LEU A 85 9.76 -7.61 11.68
C LEU A 85 9.77 -7.32 13.18
N ALA A 86 9.63 -6.05 13.60
CA ALA A 86 9.59 -5.71 15.00
C ALA A 86 8.30 -6.25 15.67
N PRO A 87 8.39 -6.93 16.82
CA PRO A 87 7.21 -7.44 17.53
C PRO A 87 6.35 -6.26 18.02
N LYS A 88 5.10 -6.19 17.55
CA LYS A 88 4.14 -5.14 17.93
C LYS A 88 3.07 -5.72 18.86
N PHE A 89 3.28 -5.61 20.17
CA PHE A 89 2.35 -6.10 21.21
C PHE A 89 0.94 -5.48 21.13
N ASN A 90 0.82 -4.25 20.59
CA ASN A 90 -0.48 -3.60 20.35
C ASN A 90 -1.37 -4.34 19.34
N LYS A 91 -0.84 -5.27 18.54
CA LYS A 91 -1.65 -6.11 17.63
C LYS A 91 -2.24 -7.36 18.29
N ILE A 92 -1.89 -7.66 19.54
CA ILE A 92 -2.27 -8.90 20.24
C ILE A 92 -3.50 -8.71 21.14
N SER A 93 -4.07 -7.50 21.24
CA SER A 93 -5.24 -7.27 22.11
C SER A 93 -6.48 -8.03 21.59
N PRO A 94 -7.06 -8.95 22.40
CA PRO A 94 -8.22 -9.74 21.99
C PRO A 94 -9.48 -8.87 21.80
N LEU A 95 -9.59 -7.76 22.54
CA LEU A 95 -10.74 -6.85 22.48
C LEU A 95 -10.82 -6.12 21.13
N THR A 96 -9.67 -5.67 20.60
CA THR A 96 -9.62 -5.04 19.26
C THR A 96 -9.76 -6.08 18.15
N GLY A 97 -9.34 -7.33 18.37
CA GLY A 97 -9.61 -8.46 17.49
C GLY A 97 -11.11 -8.72 17.33
N LEU A 98 -11.84 -8.82 18.45
CA LEU A 98 -13.30 -8.99 18.47
C LEU A 98 -14.04 -7.86 17.74
N LYS A 99 -13.68 -6.59 18.02
CA LYS A 99 -14.28 -5.44 17.32
C LYS A 99 -14.05 -5.46 15.81
N ARG A 100 -12.91 -5.98 15.35
CA ARG A 100 -12.63 -6.16 13.92
C ARG A 100 -13.51 -7.25 13.32
N LEU A 101 -13.63 -8.41 13.98
CA LEU A 101 -14.47 -9.53 13.52
C LEU A 101 -15.95 -9.15 13.38
N PHE A 102 -16.46 -8.29 14.28
CA PHE A 102 -17.85 -7.79 14.24
C PHE A 102 -18.00 -6.46 13.49
N SER A 103 -17.04 -6.10 12.63
CA SER A 103 -17.19 -4.93 11.77
C SER A 103 -18.12 -5.19 10.58
N THR A 104 -18.77 -4.14 10.06
CA THR A 104 -19.57 -4.21 8.83
C THR A 104 -18.74 -4.71 7.64
N GLN A 105 -17.45 -4.41 7.64
CA GLN A 105 -16.50 -4.89 6.63
C GLN A 105 -16.30 -6.41 6.71
N SER A 106 -16.11 -6.97 7.91
CA SER A 106 -15.97 -8.42 8.09
C SER A 106 -17.24 -9.18 7.72
N LEU A 107 -18.42 -8.64 8.00
CA LEU A 107 -19.69 -9.23 7.55
C LEU A 107 -19.79 -9.23 6.01
N ALA A 108 -19.40 -8.14 5.35
CA ALA A 108 -19.38 -8.06 3.89
C ALA A 108 -18.38 -9.05 3.27
N ASP A 109 -17.19 -9.21 3.86
CA ASP A 109 -16.18 -10.17 3.41
C ASP A 109 -16.64 -11.63 3.62
N PHE A 110 -17.35 -11.91 4.71
CA PHE A 110 -17.98 -13.21 4.95
C PHE A 110 -19.02 -13.52 3.88
N LEU A 111 -19.95 -12.60 3.62
CA LEU A 111 -20.99 -12.77 2.60
C LEU A 111 -20.40 -12.97 1.19
N LYS A 112 -19.38 -12.20 0.82
CA LYS A 112 -18.64 -12.41 -0.43
C LYS A 112 -18.02 -13.80 -0.48
N SER A 113 -17.39 -14.25 0.60
CA SER A 113 -16.75 -15.58 0.64
C SER A 113 -17.76 -16.72 0.55
N LEU A 114 -18.92 -16.58 1.21
CA LEU A 114 -20.02 -17.52 1.11
C LEU A 114 -20.58 -17.59 -0.32
N PHE A 115 -20.78 -16.43 -0.96
CA PHE A 115 -21.24 -16.36 -2.35
C PHE A 115 -20.24 -17.04 -3.31
N LYS A 116 -18.94 -16.78 -3.14
CA LYS A 116 -17.88 -17.46 -3.90
C LYS A 116 -17.94 -18.98 -3.71
N MET A 117 -18.10 -19.44 -2.48
CA MET A 117 -18.21 -20.87 -2.17
C MET A 117 -19.41 -21.53 -2.86
N VAL A 118 -20.58 -20.88 -2.82
CA VAL A 118 -21.80 -21.38 -3.49
C VAL A 118 -21.58 -21.48 -5.00
N ILE A 119 -20.99 -20.47 -5.64
CA ILE A 119 -20.69 -20.50 -7.08
C ILE A 119 -19.74 -21.65 -7.42
N ILE A 120 -18.63 -21.79 -6.67
CA ILE A 120 -17.65 -22.85 -6.91
C ILE A 120 -18.30 -24.23 -6.71
N GLY A 121 -19.11 -24.39 -5.67
CA GLY A 121 -19.84 -25.62 -5.39
C GLY A 121 -20.82 -25.98 -6.52
N PHE A 122 -21.60 -25.00 -6.99
CA PHE A 122 -22.52 -25.18 -8.12
C PHE A 122 -21.78 -25.59 -9.40
N ILE A 123 -20.66 -24.93 -9.71
CA ILE A 123 -19.82 -25.26 -10.87
C ILE A 123 -19.23 -26.66 -10.73
N GLY A 124 -18.76 -27.03 -9.54
CA GLY A 124 -18.26 -28.38 -9.27
C GLY A 124 -19.33 -29.46 -9.52
N VAL A 125 -20.55 -29.25 -9.01
CA VAL A 125 -21.68 -30.17 -9.25
C VAL A 125 -22.05 -30.22 -10.73
N TYR A 126 -22.13 -29.07 -11.40
CA TYR A 126 -22.44 -29.00 -12.83
C TYR A 126 -21.43 -29.78 -13.68
N ILE A 127 -20.13 -29.60 -13.43
CA ILE A 127 -19.07 -30.31 -14.14
C ILE A 127 -19.11 -31.82 -13.82
N TYR A 128 -19.35 -32.18 -12.57
CA TYR A 128 -19.50 -33.58 -12.20
C TYR A 128 -20.65 -34.25 -12.98
N LEU A 129 -21.82 -33.60 -13.02
CA LEU A 129 -23.00 -34.10 -13.74
C LEU A 129 -22.75 -34.20 -15.26
N SER A 130 -22.01 -33.26 -15.86
CA SER A 130 -21.70 -33.32 -17.30
C SER A 130 -20.77 -34.46 -17.66
N LYS A 131 -19.88 -34.86 -16.74
CA LYS A 131 -18.92 -35.97 -16.93
C LYS A 131 -19.47 -37.34 -16.56
N LEU A 132 -20.65 -37.46 -15.95
CA LEU A 132 -21.23 -38.75 -15.54
C LEU A 132 -21.32 -39.78 -16.67
N ASN A 133 -21.74 -39.34 -17.86
CA ASN A 133 -21.86 -40.24 -19.02
C ASN A 133 -20.50 -40.77 -19.50
N GLU A 134 -19.48 -39.91 -19.52
CA GLU A 134 -18.11 -40.28 -19.86
C GLU A 134 -17.53 -41.25 -18.82
N ILE A 135 -17.78 -41.00 -17.52
CA ILE A 135 -17.33 -41.85 -16.42
C ILE A 135 -17.96 -43.25 -16.49
N ASN A 136 -19.26 -43.34 -16.76
CA ASN A 136 -19.94 -44.63 -16.91
C ASN A 136 -19.38 -45.45 -18.08
N GLY A 137 -18.91 -44.79 -19.14
CA GLY A 137 -18.26 -45.46 -20.28
C GLY A 137 -16.88 -46.04 -19.97
N LEU A 138 -16.23 -45.64 -18.85
CA LEU A 138 -14.88 -46.12 -18.50
C LEU A 138 -14.85 -47.58 -18.04
N SER A 139 -15.99 -48.17 -17.66
CA SER A 139 -16.03 -49.56 -17.18
C SER A 139 -15.61 -50.59 -18.22
N VAL A 140 -15.64 -50.22 -19.51
CA VAL A 140 -15.24 -51.07 -20.66
C VAL A 140 -13.91 -50.63 -21.29
N SER A 141 -13.25 -49.61 -20.74
CA SER A 141 -11.99 -49.06 -21.27
C SER A 141 -10.76 -49.80 -20.72
N SER A 142 -9.65 -49.74 -21.45
CA SER A 142 -8.39 -50.30 -20.97
C SER A 142 -7.82 -49.49 -19.78
N PRO A 143 -7.00 -50.10 -18.88
CA PRO A 143 -6.39 -49.38 -17.77
C PRO A 143 -5.59 -48.14 -18.19
N GLU A 144 -4.91 -48.20 -19.34
CA GLU A 144 -4.17 -47.06 -19.89
C GLU A 144 -5.10 -45.93 -20.33
N GLN A 145 -6.21 -46.25 -20.99
CA GLN A 145 -7.23 -45.27 -21.39
C GLN A 145 -7.88 -44.60 -20.17
N ILE A 146 -8.16 -45.37 -19.11
CA ILE A 146 -8.70 -44.84 -17.86
C ILE A 146 -7.71 -43.86 -17.22
N MET A 147 -6.41 -44.19 -17.22
CA MET A 147 -5.38 -43.31 -16.67
C MET A 147 -5.30 -41.99 -17.45
N ILE A 148 -5.24 -42.05 -18.78
CA ILE A 148 -5.21 -40.86 -19.65
C ILE A 148 -6.45 -40.00 -19.41
N TYR A 149 -7.63 -40.62 -19.41
CA TYR A 149 -8.90 -39.92 -19.18
C TYR A 149 -8.92 -39.22 -17.81
N ASN A 150 -8.43 -39.86 -16.74
CA ASN A 150 -8.38 -39.22 -15.42
C ASN A 150 -7.54 -37.94 -15.44
N PHE A 151 -6.38 -37.97 -16.09
CA PHE A 151 -5.53 -36.77 -16.19
C PHE A 151 -6.16 -35.68 -17.05
N THR A 152 -6.78 -36.01 -18.18
CA THR A 152 -7.45 -35.03 -19.05
C THR A 152 -8.69 -34.45 -18.39
N ALA A 153 -9.51 -35.28 -17.75
CA ALA A 153 -10.70 -34.83 -17.03
C ALA A 153 -10.33 -33.94 -15.84
N LEU A 154 -9.31 -34.31 -15.04
CA LEU A 154 -8.82 -33.47 -13.95
C LEU A 154 -8.28 -32.12 -14.46
N ALA A 155 -7.56 -32.11 -15.59
CA ALA A 155 -7.08 -30.89 -16.23
C ALA A 155 -8.23 -29.98 -16.67
N GLU A 156 -9.25 -30.54 -17.32
CA GLU A 156 -10.44 -29.81 -17.76
C GLU A 156 -11.22 -29.23 -16.58
N ILE A 157 -11.48 -30.03 -15.55
CA ILE A 157 -12.19 -29.62 -14.33
C ILE A 157 -11.42 -28.48 -13.65
N ALA A 158 -10.11 -28.66 -13.46
CA ALA A 158 -9.25 -27.63 -12.86
C ALA A 158 -9.25 -26.34 -13.69
N GLY A 159 -9.18 -26.44 -15.02
CA GLY A 159 -9.25 -25.30 -15.94
C GLY A 159 -10.56 -24.53 -15.84
N MET A 160 -11.70 -25.22 -15.80
CA MET A 160 -13.02 -24.60 -15.64
C MET A 160 -13.18 -23.90 -14.28
N ILE A 161 -12.75 -24.55 -13.19
CA ILE A 161 -12.78 -23.96 -11.85
C ILE A 161 -11.88 -22.72 -11.80
N VAL A 162 -10.69 -22.78 -12.39
CA VAL A 162 -9.78 -21.64 -12.49
C VAL A 162 -10.41 -20.49 -13.26
N LEU A 163 -11.07 -20.76 -14.38
CA LEU A 163 -11.74 -19.74 -15.19
C LEU A 163 -12.86 -19.07 -14.41
N ALA A 164 -13.67 -19.84 -13.69
CA ALA A 164 -14.71 -19.32 -12.81
C ALA A 164 -14.17 -18.50 -11.63
N LEU A 165 -13.07 -18.94 -11.02
CA LEU A 165 -12.41 -18.18 -9.96
C LEU A 165 -11.78 -16.89 -10.49
N LEU A 166 -11.28 -16.91 -11.73
CA LEU A 166 -10.70 -15.74 -12.38
C LEU A 166 -11.78 -14.67 -12.62
N THR A 167 -12.96 -15.05 -13.13
CA THR A 167 -14.07 -14.10 -13.32
C THR A 167 -14.49 -13.48 -11.99
N ILE A 168 -14.67 -14.29 -10.94
CA ILE A 168 -14.95 -13.81 -9.58
C ILE A 168 -13.85 -12.86 -9.08
N ALA A 169 -12.58 -13.22 -9.27
CA ALA A 169 -11.44 -12.43 -8.79
C ALA A 169 -11.35 -11.06 -9.47
N VAL A 170 -11.71 -10.94 -10.75
CA VAL A 170 -11.78 -9.65 -11.46
C VAL A 170 -12.79 -8.72 -10.80
N PHE A 171 -14.00 -9.22 -10.50
CA PHE A 171 -15.01 -8.42 -9.81
C PHE A 171 -14.56 -8.02 -8.40
N ASP A 172 -13.96 -8.93 -7.65
CA ASP A 172 -13.48 -8.66 -6.29
C ASP A 172 -12.31 -7.64 -6.31
N TYR A 173 -11.43 -7.71 -7.31
CA TYR A 173 -10.34 -6.75 -7.49
C TYR A 173 -10.85 -5.35 -7.79
N ILE A 174 -11.83 -5.21 -8.69
CA ILE A 174 -12.45 -3.91 -9.01
C ILE A 174 -13.10 -3.33 -7.74
N TYR A 175 -13.87 -4.14 -7.01
CA TYR A 175 -14.50 -3.72 -5.77
C TYR A 175 -13.47 -3.29 -4.72
N GLN A 176 -12.41 -4.07 -4.51
CA GLN A 176 -11.35 -3.74 -3.56
C GLN A 176 -10.61 -2.46 -3.94
N ARG A 177 -10.32 -2.26 -5.22
CA ARG A 177 -9.65 -1.05 -5.70
C ARG A 177 -10.51 0.19 -5.45
N TRP A 178 -11.78 0.14 -5.82
CA TRP A 178 -12.73 1.21 -5.52
C TRP A 178 -12.83 1.47 -4.01
N HIS A 179 -13.00 0.41 -3.21
CA HIS A 179 -13.10 0.54 -1.76
C HIS A 179 -11.82 1.14 -1.14
N HIS A 180 -10.64 0.73 -1.62
CA HIS A 180 -9.36 1.28 -1.18
C HIS A 180 -9.25 2.77 -1.52
N GLU A 181 -9.61 3.16 -2.74
CA GLU A 181 -9.65 4.58 -3.13
C GLU A 181 -10.64 5.38 -2.27
N GLN A 182 -11.79 4.81 -1.93
CA GLN A 182 -12.75 5.45 -1.01
C GLN A 182 -12.18 5.60 0.41
N GLN A 183 -11.43 4.62 0.90
CA GLN A 183 -10.77 4.70 2.22
C GLN A 183 -9.64 5.73 2.26
N LEU A 184 -8.98 6.00 1.13
CA LEU A 184 -7.94 7.02 1.02
C LEU A 184 -8.50 8.44 0.86
N LYS A 185 -9.81 8.60 0.59
CA LYS A 185 -10.41 9.92 0.50
C LYS A 185 -10.55 10.54 1.88
N MET A 186 -10.00 11.74 2.00
CA MET A 186 -10.19 12.58 3.17
C MET A 186 -11.57 13.23 3.14
N THR A 187 -12.20 13.30 4.31
CA THR A 187 -13.41 14.10 4.49
C THR A 187 -13.08 15.59 4.41
N LYS A 188 -14.08 16.44 4.10
CA LYS A 188 -13.89 17.90 4.10
C LYS A 188 -13.40 18.44 5.46
N GLN A 189 -13.70 17.73 6.54
CA GLN A 189 -13.25 18.08 7.88
C GLN A 189 -11.78 17.71 8.07
N GLU A 190 -11.37 16.50 7.69
CA GLU A 190 -9.97 16.06 7.74
C GLU A 190 -9.06 16.95 6.89
N VAL A 191 -9.48 17.34 5.69
CA VAL A 191 -8.71 18.28 4.84
C VAL A 191 -8.53 19.64 5.53
N LYS A 192 -9.58 20.15 6.19
CA LYS A 192 -9.47 21.41 6.94
C LYS A 192 -8.53 21.28 8.13
N ASP A 193 -8.59 20.16 8.84
CA ASP A 193 -7.78 19.91 10.02
C ASP A 193 -6.32 19.63 9.65
N GLU A 194 -6.05 18.95 8.54
CA GLU A 194 -4.70 18.78 7.97
C GLU A 194 -4.12 20.13 7.55
N ASN A 195 -4.87 20.96 6.80
CA ASN A 195 -4.43 22.32 6.45
C ASN A 195 -4.13 23.17 7.70
N LYS A 196 -4.94 23.06 8.76
CA LYS A 196 -4.66 23.74 10.04
C LYS A 196 -3.40 23.23 10.73
N GLN A 197 -3.08 21.93 10.63
CA GLN A 197 -1.86 21.36 11.21
C GLN A 197 -0.61 21.71 10.40
N THR A 198 -0.70 21.75 9.07
CA THR A 198 0.43 22.04 8.19
C THR A 198 0.72 23.54 8.09
N GLU A 199 -0.31 24.37 7.89
CA GLU A 199 -0.15 25.82 7.68
C GLU A 199 -0.38 26.67 8.94
N GLY A 200 -0.93 26.07 10.01
CA GLY A 200 -1.39 26.76 11.20
C GLY A 200 -2.81 27.34 11.06
N ASP A 201 -3.42 27.72 12.17
CA ASP A 201 -4.76 28.34 12.14
C ASP A 201 -4.69 29.74 11.48
N PRO A 202 -5.48 30.00 10.41
CA PRO A 202 -5.52 31.28 9.73
C PRO A 202 -5.79 32.46 10.66
N LEU A 203 -6.63 32.29 11.68
CA LEU A 203 -6.95 33.32 12.68
C LEU A 203 -5.73 33.65 13.53
N LEU A 204 -4.95 32.63 13.92
CA LEU A 204 -3.68 32.81 14.64
C LEU A 204 -2.65 33.51 13.77
N LYS A 205 -2.54 33.14 12.49
CA LYS A 205 -1.62 33.80 11.54
C LYS A 205 -1.98 35.27 11.32
N GLN A 206 -3.27 35.59 11.22
CA GLN A 206 -3.75 36.97 11.16
C GLN A 206 -3.46 37.72 12.46
N ARG A 207 -3.70 37.09 13.61
CA ARG A 207 -3.43 37.69 14.92
C ARG A 207 -1.94 37.98 15.14
N ILE A 208 -1.06 37.07 14.74
CA ILE A 208 0.40 37.27 14.79
C ILE A 208 0.79 38.47 13.92
N ARG A 209 0.27 38.56 12.69
CA ARG A 209 0.53 39.71 11.81
C ARG A 209 0.03 41.04 12.40
N GLN A 210 -1.12 41.03 13.06
CA GLN A 210 -1.65 42.22 13.75
C GLN A 210 -0.70 42.64 14.88
N ILE A 211 -0.32 41.72 15.76
CA ILE A 211 0.59 42.00 16.88
C ILE A 211 1.96 42.49 16.38
N GLN A 212 2.49 41.88 15.31
CA GLN A 212 3.74 42.33 14.68
C GLN A 212 3.65 43.78 14.18
N ARG A 213 2.54 44.17 13.55
CA ARG A 213 2.30 45.57 13.12
C ARG A 213 2.20 46.52 14.31
N GLU A 214 1.46 46.13 15.36
CA GLU A 214 1.33 46.93 16.59
C GLU A 214 2.69 47.14 17.27
N MET A 215 3.51 46.10 17.41
CA MET A 215 4.87 46.21 17.95
C MET A 215 5.78 47.07 17.08
N SER A 216 5.70 46.93 15.75
CA SER A 216 6.47 47.77 14.82
C SER A 216 6.11 49.25 14.97
N ASN A 217 4.81 49.56 15.05
CA ASN A 217 4.33 50.92 15.23
C ASN A 217 4.73 51.49 16.61
N ALA A 218 4.71 50.66 17.66
CA ALA A 218 5.15 51.07 19.00
C ALA A 218 6.66 51.40 19.03
N ARG A 219 7.51 50.56 18.43
CA ARG A 219 8.95 50.84 18.29
C ARG A 219 9.21 52.10 17.49
N MET A 220 8.52 52.25 16.35
CA MET A 220 8.61 53.45 15.53
C MET A 220 8.25 54.72 16.34
N MET A 221 7.19 54.67 17.16
CA MET A 221 6.82 55.80 18.02
C MET A 221 7.84 56.13 19.11
N GLN A 222 8.63 55.16 19.57
CA GLN A 222 9.72 55.39 20.53
C GLN A 222 10.93 56.11 19.91
N GLU A 223 11.06 56.08 18.58
CA GLU A 223 12.11 56.80 17.88
C GLU A 223 11.72 58.27 17.61
N VAL A 224 10.42 58.61 17.61
CA VAL A 224 9.94 59.98 17.35
C VAL A 224 10.53 61.03 18.29
N PRO A 225 10.67 60.81 19.62
CA PRO A 225 11.30 61.76 20.53
C PRO A 225 12.79 62.02 20.25
N LYS A 226 13.48 61.13 19.53
CA LYS A 226 14.90 61.28 19.19
C LYS A 226 15.12 62.03 17.88
N ALA A 227 14.05 62.44 17.21
CA ALA A 227 14.13 63.16 15.95
C ALA A 227 14.56 64.62 16.17
N ASP A 228 15.37 65.13 15.25
CA ASP A 228 15.76 66.53 15.24
C ASP A 228 14.66 67.43 14.65
N ALA A 229 13.86 66.88 13.74
CA ALA A 229 12.67 67.55 13.22
C ALA A 229 11.62 66.55 12.72
N LEU A 230 10.35 66.93 12.84
CA LEU A 230 9.21 66.24 12.25
C LEU A 230 8.67 67.04 11.06
N ILE A 231 8.84 66.52 9.85
CA ILE A 231 8.25 67.09 8.63
C ILE A 231 6.82 66.59 8.48
N VAL A 232 5.86 67.50 8.33
CA VAL A 232 4.44 67.15 8.24
C VAL A 232 3.84 67.62 6.93
N ASN A 233 3.07 66.74 6.29
CA ASN A 233 2.07 67.14 5.32
C ASN A 233 0.75 67.30 6.09
N PRO A 234 0.14 68.50 6.15
CA PRO A 234 -0.92 68.84 7.09
C PRO A 234 -2.04 67.80 7.21
N THR A 235 -2.41 67.16 6.11
CA THR A 235 -3.55 66.24 6.07
C THR A 235 -3.19 64.76 6.03
N HIS A 236 -1.97 64.36 5.65
CA HIS A 236 -1.72 62.95 5.29
C HIS A 236 -0.48 62.30 5.88
N PHE A 237 0.63 63.01 6.09
CA PHE A 237 1.91 62.37 6.40
C PHE A 237 2.69 63.08 7.50
N SER A 238 3.45 62.31 8.26
CA SER A 238 4.49 62.84 9.15
C SER A 238 5.73 61.98 9.06
N VAL A 239 6.89 62.61 8.87
CA VAL A 239 8.18 61.97 8.66
C VAL A 239 9.17 62.58 9.65
N ALA A 240 9.68 61.74 10.56
CA ALA A 240 10.66 62.15 11.56
C ALA A 240 12.07 61.92 11.01
N ILE A 241 12.89 62.95 11.08
CA ILE A 241 14.25 62.95 10.55
C ILE A 241 15.24 63.15 11.69
N GLN A 242 16.34 62.41 11.62
CA GLN A 242 17.49 62.57 12.50
C GLN A 242 18.73 62.87 11.66
N TYR A 243 19.53 63.84 12.11
CA TYR A 243 20.76 64.25 11.47
C TYR A 243 21.80 64.72 12.49
N ASP A 244 22.84 63.91 12.65
CA ASP A 244 24.03 64.27 13.41
C ASP A 244 25.15 64.70 12.45
N ARG A 245 25.63 65.94 12.57
CA ARG A 245 26.66 66.53 11.69
C ARG A 245 28.03 65.87 11.82
N GLU A 246 28.30 65.21 12.95
CA GLU A 246 29.61 64.57 13.19
C GLU A 246 29.62 63.10 12.76
N LEU A 247 28.45 62.46 12.70
CA LEU A 247 28.31 61.01 12.48
C LEU A 247 27.57 60.63 11.18
N MET A 248 26.82 61.56 10.57
CA MET A 248 25.95 61.26 9.43
C MET A 248 26.29 62.10 8.18
N ASP A 249 26.48 61.43 7.04
CA ASP A 249 26.68 62.09 5.73
C ASP A 249 25.40 62.74 5.18
N ALA A 250 24.22 62.27 5.61
CA ALA A 250 22.92 62.80 5.21
C ALA A 250 21.85 62.56 6.28
N PRO A 251 20.79 63.38 6.33
CA PRO A 251 19.65 63.15 7.23
C PRO A 251 18.98 61.80 6.94
N THR A 252 18.63 61.07 8.01
CA THR A 252 17.99 59.75 7.91
C THR A 252 16.56 59.78 8.41
N VAL A 253 15.68 59.01 7.76
CA VAL A 253 14.27 58.88 8.17
C VAL A 253 14.16 57.77 9.21
N ILE A 254 13.86 58.16 10.44
CA ILE A 254 13.79 57.24 11.59
C ILE A 254 12.35 56.79 11.91
N ALA A 255 11.35 57.60 11.54
CA ALA A 255 9.95 57.22 11.63
C ALA A 255 9.12 57.86 10.51
N LYS A 256 8.09 57.16 10.04
CA LYS A 256 7.12 57.71 9.08
C LYS A 256 5.73 57.14 9.33
N GLY A 257 4.72 57.99 9.24
CA GLY A 257 3.34 57.60 9.46
C GLY A 257 2.37 58.33 8.54
N ALA A 258 1.21 57.72 8.34
CA ALA A 258 0.09 58.30 7.61
C ALA A 258 -1.16 58.41 8.51
N ASP A 259 -2.06 59.33 8.17
CA ASP A 259 -3.37 59.53 8.78
C ASP A 259 -3.33 59.55 10.33
N PHE A 260 -3.95 58.58 10.99
CA PHE A 260 -4.00 58.50 12.46
C PHE A 260 -2.60 58.38 13.09
N LEU A 261 -1.68 57.66 12.45
CA LEU A 261 -0.32 57.51 12.94
C LEU A 261 0.44 58.84 12.84
N ALA A 262 0.25 59.58 11.74
CA ALA A 262 0.80 60.93 11.56
C ALA A 262 0.27 61.90 12.62
N PHE A 263 -1.03 61.87 12.91
CA PHE A 263 -1.60 62.68 14.00
C PHE A 263 -0.96 62.35 15.36
N ARG A 264 -0.82 61.06 15.68
CA ARG A 264 -0.16 60.63 16.92
C ARG A 264 1.32 61.01 16.98
N MET A 265 2.05 60.94 15.87
CA MET A 265 3.46 61.38 15.81
C MET A 265 3.58 62.87 16.13
N ARG A 266 2.64 63.70 15.65
CA ARG A 266 2.59 65.13 16.00
C ARG A 266 2.32 65.37 17.48
N THR A 267 1.44 64.59 18.10
CA THR A 267 1.20 64.68 19.55
C THR A 267 2.46 64.33 20.34
N VAL A 268 3.12 63.21 20.01
CA VAL A 268 4.35 62.78 20.69
C VAL A 268 5.50 63.77 20.47
N ALA A 269 5.64 64.31 19.26
CA ALA A 269 6.64 65.34 18.96
C ALA A 269 6.42 66.61 19.80
N ARG A 270 5.17 67.07 19.96
CA ARG A 270 4.85 68.21 20.83
C ARG A 270 5.12 67.92 22.32
N GLU A 271 4.82 66.71 22.78
CA GLU A 271 5.07 66.31 24.17
C GLU A 271 6.56 66.19 24.53
N ASN A 272 7.43 66.03 23.53
CA ASN A 272 8.89 65.88 23.69
C ASN A 272 9.68 67.05 23.08
N ASP A 273 9.01 68.19 22.84
CA ASP A 273 9.61 69.43 22.30
C ASP A 273 10.39 69.26 20.98
N VAL A 274 9.99 68.28 20.15
CA VAL A 274 10.56 68.07 18.81
C VAL A 274 9.99 69.11 17.83
N PRO A 275 10.83 69.87 17.11
CA PRO A 275 10.39 70.86 16.13
C PRO A 275 9.52 70.24 15.01
N ILE A 276 8.37 70.85 14.75
CA ILE A 276 7.45 70.44 13.67
C ILE A 276 7.58 71.44 12.51
N LEU A 277 7.85 70.92 11.31
CA LEU A 277 8.05 71.70 10.08
C LEU A 277 6.96 71.31 9.07
N GLU A 278 6.26 72.31 8.52
CA GLU A 278 5.22 72.15 7.48
C GLU A 278 5.77 72.39 6.07
#